data_AF-A0A3E0QY51-F1
#
_entry.id   AF-A0A3E0QY51-F1
#
_cell.length_a   1.000
_cell.length_b   1.000
_cell.length_c   1.000
_cell.angle_alpha   90.00
_cell.angle_beta   90.00
_cell.angle_gamma   90.00
#
_symmetry.space_group_name_H-M   'P 1'
#
loop_
_entity.id
_entity.type
_entity.pdbx_description
1 polymer ?
#
loop_
_entity_poly.entity_id
_entity_poly.type
_entity_poly.pdbx_seq_one_letter_code
_entity_poly.pdbx_strand_id
1 'polypeptide(L)'
;MKTHLHRIGEFAVIARRSGDEWFVGCIANEYGWELDITLDFLDPGIPYIARIYADDPEGAVSRTRVAVSVKEVKAGDVLRVTMAPSGGQAIHLAPNK
;
A
#
# COMPACT_ATOMS: atom_id res chain seq x y z
N MET A 1 -9.60 11.91 5.24
CA MET A 1 -8.47 11.62 4.34
C MET A 1 -7.21 11.95 5.11
N LYS A 2 -6.33 10.97 5.37
CA LYS A 2 -5.01 11.25 5.97
C LYS A 2 -3.96 11.04 4.87
N THR A 3 -3.20 12.09 4.58
CA THR A 3 -2.12 12.05 3.60
C THR A 3 -0.82 11.88 4.39
N HIS A 4 -0.17 10.72 4.26
CA HIS A 4 1.00 10.39 5.06
C HIS A 4 2.31 10.83 4.43
N LEU A 5 2.41 10.83 3.09
CA LEU A 5 3.60 11.28 2.36
C LEU A 5 3.20 11.78 0.96
N HIS A 6 3.67 12.96 0.55
CA HIS A 6 3.61 13.40 -0.84
C HIS A 6 4.79 14.33 -1.16
N ARG A 7 5.33 14.18 -2.37
CA ARG A 7 6.19 15.17 -3.02
C ARG A 7 5.55 15.53 -4.35
N ILE A 8 5.24 16.82 -4.52
CA ILE A 8 4.56 17.32 -5.71
C ILE A 8 5.43 17.00 -6.94
N GLY A 9 4.89 16.21 -7.87
CA GLY A 9 5.56 15.79 -9.09
C GLY A 9 6.30 14.44 -9.02
N GLU A 10 6.33 13.75 -7.87
CA GLU A 10 7.13 12.52 -7.68
C GLU A 10 6.29 11.28 -7.38
N PHE A 11 5.52 11.30 -6.29
CA PHE A 11 4.63 10.20 -5.93
C PHE A 11 3.51 10.71 -5.02
N ALA A 12 2.40 9.97 -4.98
CA ALA A 12 1.32 10.22 -4.04
C ALA A 12 0.94 8.95 -3.29
N VAL A 13 0.84 9.06 -1.97
CA VAL A 13 0.32 8.02 -1.08
C VAL A 13 -0.94 8.54 -0.40
N ILE A 14 -2.06 7.85 -0.59
CA ILE A 14 -3.35 8.22 -0.02
C ILE A 14 -3.86 7.07 0.84
N ALA A 15 -4.12 7.32 2.12
CA ALA A 15 -4.79 6.39 3.02
C ALA A 15 -6.23 6.86 3.30
N ARG A 16 -7.20 5.99 3.02
CA ARG A 16 -8.63 6.25 3.21
C ARG A 16 -9.26 5.14 4.06
N ARG A 17 -9.97 5.55 5.10
CA ARG A 17 -10.80 4.67 5.94
C ARG A 17 -12.21 4.54 5.36
N SER A 18 -12.77 3.34 5.43
CA SER A 18 -14.20 3.06 5.19
C SER A 18 -14.66 2.02 6.21
N GLY A 19 -15.51 2.43 7.15
CA GLY A 19 -15.84 1.58 8.31
C GLY A 19 -14.60 1.26 9.15
N ASP A 20 -14.34 -0.02 9.39
CA ASP A 20 -13.15 -0.51 10.10
C ASP A 20 -11.97 -0.81 9.15
N GLU A 21 -12.17 -0.70 7.83
CA GLU A 21 -11.17 -1.03 6.82
C GLU A 21 -10.42 0.20 6.32
N TRP A 22 -9.19 -0.03 5.86
CA TRP A 22 -8.35 0.99 5.26
C TRP A 22 -7.92 0.59 3.85
N PHE A 23 -7.85 1.59 2.97
CA PHE A 23 -7.40 1.47 1.60
C PHE A 23 -6.25 2.45 1.40
N VAL A 24 -5.11 1.94 0.96
CA VAL A 24 -3.92 2.74 0.64
C VAL A 24 -3.65 2.62 -0.84
N GLY A 25 -3.61 3.76 -1.53
CA GLY A 25 -3.20 3.85 -2.92
C GLY A 25 -1.87 4.56 -3.03
N CYS A 26 -0.92 3.96 -3.74
CA CYS A 26 0.37 4.54 -4.06
C CYS A 26 0.48 4.63 -5.58
N ILE A 27 0.91 5.79 -6.08
CA ILE A 27 1.17 6.01 -7.51
C ILE A 27 2.53 6.67 -7.68
N ALA A 28 3.31 6.13 -8.61
CA ALA A 28 4.61 6.66 -9.00
C ALA A 28 4.49 7.53 -10.26
N ASN A 29 5.41 8.48 -10.41
CA ASN A 29 5.60 9.22 -11.66
C ASN A 29 6.48 8.41 -12.64
N GLU A 30 7.13 9.10 -13.58
CA GLU A 30 8.05 8.48 -14.56
C GLU A 30 9.29 7.80 -13.95
N TYR A 31 9.51 7.93 -12.63
CA TYR A 31 10.58 7.26 -11.89
C TYR A 31 9.98 6.22 -10.94
N GLY A 32 10.72 5.12 -10.73
CA GLY A 32 10.39 4.14 -9.70
C GLY A 32 10.72 4.68 -8.30
N TRP A 33 9.96 4.24 -7.30
CA TRP A 33 10.13 4.70 -5.92
C TRP A 33 10.05 3.55 -4.93
N GLU A 34 10.89 3.63 -3.90
CA GLU A 34 10.76 2.84 -2.68
C GLU A 34 10.34 3.76 -1.54
N LEU A 35 9.25 3.42 -0.86
CA LEU A 35 8.66 4.23 0.18
C LEU A 35 8.35 3.35 1.39
N ASP A 36 8.75 3.81 2.56
CA ASP A 36 8.35 3.19 3.83
C ASP A 36 7.14 3.93 4.38
N ILE A 37 5.99 3.24 4.47
CA ILE A 37 4.74 3.77 5.00
C ILE A 37 4.56 3.24 6.43
N THR A 38 4.64 4.13 7.42
CA THR A 38 4.29 3.79 8.80
C THR A 38 2.77 3.70 8.94
N LEU A 39 2.27 2.57 9.45
CA LEU A 39 0.84 2.28 9.63
C LEU A 39 0.32 2.82 10.98
N ASP A 40 0.74 4.03 11.37
CA ASP A 40 0.35 4.68 12.64
C ASP A 40 -1.13 5.13 12.67
N PHE A 41 -1.79 5.13 11.51
CA PHE A 41 -3.20 5.47 11.37
C PHE A 41 -4.15 4.31 11.68
N LEU A 42 -3.63 3.09 11.82
CA LEU A 42 -4.41 1.92 12.23
C LEU A 42 -4.80 2.02 13.71
N ASP A 43 -5.89 1.35 14.07
CA ASP A 43 -6.38 1.37 15.44
C ASP A 43 -5.44 0.54 16.34
N PRO A 44 -4.90 1.10 17.46
CA PRO A 44 -3.95 0.41 18.32
C PRO A 44 -4.49 -0.89 18.92
N GLY A 45 -3.64 -1.93 18.95
CA GLY A 45 -3.99 -3.23 19.54
C GLY A 45 -4.88 -4.12 18.67
N ILE A 46 -5.28 -3.66 17.48
CA ILE A 46 -6.05 -4.45 16.51
C ILE A 46 -5.10 -4.99 15.43
N PRO A 47 -5.04 -6.32 15.21
CA PRO A 47 -4.34 -6.88 14.05
C PRO A 47 -5.15 -6.67 12.78
N TYR A 48 -4.47 -6.46 11.66
CA TYR A 48 -5.06 -6.27 10.33
C TYR A 48 -4.42 -7.24 9.33
N ILE A 49 -5.21 -7.71 8.38
CA ILE A 49 -4.72 -8.39 7.18
C ILE A 49 -4.52 -7.34 6.09
N ALA A 50 -3.26 -7.16 5.67
CA ALA A 50 -2.87 -6.37 4.51
C ALA A 50 -2.87 -7.26 3.26
N ARG A 51 -3.80 -7.00 2.33
CA ARG A 51 -3.77 -7.51 0.96
C ARG A 51 -3.14 -6.47 0.07
N ILE A 52 -2.02 -6.83 -0.54
CA ILE A 52 -1.16 -5.92 -1.28
C ILE A 52 -1.21 -6.32 -2.75
N TYR A 53 -1.64 -5.41 -3.60
CA TYR A 53 -1.72 -5.52 -5.04
C TYR A 53 -0.61 -4.66 -5.65
N ALA A 54 0.41 -5.30 -6.19
CA ALA A 54 1.56 -4.63 -6.80
C ALA A 54 1.66 -4.99 -8.28
N ASP A 55 2.23 -4.09 -9.08
CA ASP A 55 2.54 -4.39 -10.47
C ASP A 55 3.52 -5.56 -10.57
N ASP A 56 3.24 -6.47 -11.51
CA ASP A 56 4.09 -7.60 -11.89
C ASP A 56 4.39 -7.48 -13.39
N PRO A 57 5.26 -6.53 -13.80
CA PRO A 57 5.46 -6.19 -15.21
C PRO A 57 6.00 -7.36 -16.03
N GLU A 58 6.76 -8.27 -15.40
CA GLU A 58 7.26 -9.50 -16.02
C GLU A 58 6.17 -10.57 -16.19
N GLY A 59 5.01 -10.41 -15.54
CA GLY A 59 3.91 -11.38 -15.55
C GLY A 59 4.31 -12.73 -14.95
N ALA A 60 5.33 -12.72 -14.08
CA ALA A 60 5.90 -13.91 -13.49
C ALA A 60 4.96 -14.54 -12.45
N VAL A 61 4.10 -13.72 -11.85
CA VAL A 61 3.18 -14.07 -10.76
C VAL A 61 1.74 -14.18 -11.25
N SER A 62 1.31 -13.33 -12.20
CA SER A 62 -0.04 -13.45 -12.76
C SER A 62 -0.17 -13.01 -14.23
N ARG A 63 -1.14 -13.62 -14.92
CA ARG A 63 -1.51 -13.29 -16.31
C ARG A 63 -2.01 -11.85 -16.47
N THR A 64 -2.54 -11.28 -15.39
CA THR A 64 -3.00 -9.88 -15.35
C THR A 64 -1.88 -8.89 -15.01
N ARG A 65 -0.64 -9.36 -14.81
CA ARG A 65 0.52 -8.55 -14.40
C ARG A 65 0.31 -7.80 -13.09
N VAL A 66 -0.37 -8.46 -12.15
CA VAL A 66 -0.58 -7.99 -10.78
C VAL A 66 -0.18 -9.09 -9.80
N ALA A 67 0.81 -8.83 -8.96
CA ALA A 67 1.16 -9.70 -7.85
C ALA A 67 0.27 -9.37 -6.64
N VAL A 68 -0.30 -10.40 -6.01
CA VAL A 68 -1.07 -10.26 -4.77
C VAL A 68 -0.32 -10.95 -3.65
N SER A 69 -0.02 -10.21 -2.58
CA SER A 69 0.56 -10.76 -1.35
C SER A 69 -0.31 -10.42 -0.15
N VAL A 70 -0.26 -11.28 0.87
CA VAL A 70 -1.05 -11.12 2.09
C VAL A 70 -0.12 -11.19 3.30
N LYS A 71 -0.25 -10.25 4.22
CA LYS A 71 0.51 -10.25 5.48
C LYS A 71 -0.33 -9.70 6.64
N GLU A 72 -0.06 -10.18 7.84
CA GLU A 72 -0.61 -9.57 9.05
C GLU A 72 0.23 -8.35 9.46
N VAL A 73 -0.45 -7.28 9.89
CA VAL A 73 0.16 -6.03 10.36
C VAL A 73 -0.61 -5.46 11.53
N LYS A 74 0.01 -4.53 12.25
CA LYS A 74 -0.60 -3.75 13.33
C LYS A 74 -0.23 -2.28 13.24
N ALA A 75 -0.87 -1.46 14.08
CA ALA A 75 -0.53 -0.05 14.21
C ALA A 75 0.96 0.15 14.55
N GLY A 76 1.60 1.04 13.81
CA GLY A 76 3.03 1.36 13.96
C GLY A 76 3.99 0.47 13.16
N ASP A 77 3.51 -0.60 12.53
CA ASP A 77 4.34 -1.37 11.59
C ASP A 77 4.73 -0.50 10.39
N VAL A 78 5.86 -0.85 9.76
CA VAL A 78 6.30 -0.21 8.52
C VAL A 78 6.02 -1.13 7.34
N LEU A 79 5.31 -0.59 6.34
CA LEU A 79 5.06 -1.24 5.08
C LEU A 79 5.95 -0.63 4.00
N ARG A 80 6.91 -1.42 3.50
CA ARG A 80 7.68 -1.05 2.32
C ARG A 80 6.85 -1.23 1.05
N VAL A 81 6.80 -0.19 0.25
CA VAL A 81 6.13 -0.10 -1.05
C VAL A 81 7.22 0.13 -2.09
N THR A 82 7.27 -0.73 -3.10
CA THR A 82 8.23 -0.64 -4.21
C THR A 82 7.42 -0.53 -5.49
N MET A 83 7.54 0.61 -6.17
CA MET A 83 6.82 0.90 -7.41
C MET A 83 7.81 1.00 -8.57
N ALA A 84 7.49 0.34 -9.68
CA ALA A 84 8.16 0.55 -10.94
C ALA A 84 7.82 1.95 -11.51
N PRO A 85 8.62 2.48 -12.44
CA PRO A 85 8.28 3.68 -13.21
C PRO A 85 6.87 3.61 -13.81
N SER A 86 6.09 4.68 -13.63
CA SER A 86 4.69 4.80 -14.06
C SER A 86 3.75 3.71 -13.52
N GLY A 87 4.17 3.01 -12.47
CA GLY A 87 3.40 1.97 -11.81
C GLY A 87 2.61 2.47 -10.60
N GLY A 88 2.02 1.53 -9.89
CA GLY A 88 1.31 1.78 -8.65
C GLY A 88 1.20 0.55 -7.77
N GLN A 89 0.70 0.77 -6.56
CA GLN A 89 0.45 -0.28 -5.60
C GLN A 89 -0.81 0.07 -4.80
N ALA A 90 -1.70 -0.90 -4.65
CA ALA A 90 -2.90 -0.76 -3.82
C ALA A 90 -2.82 -1.72 -2.63
N ILE A 91 -3.22 -1.26 -1.46
CA ILE A 91 -3.22 -2.07 -0.24
C ILE A 91 -4.59 -1.96 0.42
N HIS A 92 -5.21 -3.10 0.70
CA HIS A 92 -6.42 -3.21 1.49
C HIS A 92 -6.08 -3.80 2.86
N LEU A 93 -6.46 -3.09 3.92
CA LEU A 93 -6.21 -3.43 5.32
C LEU A 93 -7.56 -3.67 5.98
N ALA A 94 -7.83 -4.92 6.34
CA ALA A 94 -9.07 -5.31 7.03
C ALA A 94 -8.73 -5.87 8.41
N PRO A 95 -9.46 -5.53 9.48
CA PRO A 95 -9.23 -6.10 10.81
C PRO A 95 -9.27 -7.63 10.78
N ASN A 96 -8.31 -8.27 11.45
CA ASN A 96 -8.28 -9.72 11.67
C ASN A 96 -8.98 -10.01 13.01
N LYS A 97 -10.29 -10.27 12.97
CA LYS A 97 -11.13 -10.55 14.16
C LYS A 97 -11.33 -12.05 14.35
#